data_AF-A0A8C6PUM1-F1
#
_entry.id   AF-A0A8C6PUM1-F1
#
_cell.length_a   1.000
_cell.length_b   1.000
_cell.length_c   1.000
_cell.angle_alpha   90.00
_cell.angle_beta   90.00
_cell.angle_gamma   90.00
#
_symmetry.space_group_name_H-M   'P 1'
#
loop_
_entity.id
_entity.type
_entity.pdbx_description
1 polymer ?
#
loop_
_entity_poly.entity_id
_entity_poly.type
_entity_poly.pdbx_seq_one_letter_code
_entity_poly.pdbx_strand_id
1 'polypeptide(L)'
;LSRIGDEVWLDPMVKGLALRSVNSAQSAYGCFLFLPVFFQQYSLGSFSEQNRKEIKFIVLPLFRCLSSIEQCHISVNTSPDQVIIQFFCRHDITKTHNLGFQESGALQAVFDAHLCPNVLTAPARFALVITVVDITTFLQHNCIRKLSTL
;
A
#
# COMPACT_ATOMS: atom_id res chain seq x y z
N LEU A 1 6.52 1.77 -3.32
CA LEU A 1 5.95 0.40 -3.35
C LEU A 1 6.31 -0.33 -4.64
N SER A 2 6.17 0.26 -5.83
CA SER A 2 6.56 -0.37 -7.11
C SER A 2 8.04 -0.76 -7.27
N ARG A 3 8.93 -0.29 -6.40
CA ARG A 3 10.34 -0.73 -6.34
C ARG A 3 10.57 -1.94 -5.41
N ILE A 4 9.55 -2.33 -4.64
CA ILE A 4 9.59 -3.42 -3.67
C ILE A 4 8.99 -4.68 -4.29
N GLY A 5 7.78 -4.57 -4.84
CA GLY A 5 7.11 -5.68 -5.50
C GLY A 5 6.21 -5.21 -6.65
N ASP A 6 5.82 -6.18 -7.47
CA ASP A 6 4.96 -5.97 -8.64
C ASP A 6 3.47 -5.85 -8.27
N GLU A 7 3.13 -6.32 -7.07
CA GLU A 7 1.78 -6.38 -6.54
C GLU A 7 1.60 -5.38 -5.40
N VAL A 8 0.41 -4.77 -5.33
CA VAL A 8 0.00 -3.92 -4.21
C VAL A 8 -1.32 -4.39 -3.64
N TRP A 9 -1.37 -4.36 -2.32
CA TRP A 9 -2.57 -4.57 -1.53
C TRP A 9 -3.12 -3.22 -1.11
N LEU A 10 -4.40 -3.03 -1.35
CA LEU A 10 -5.20 -1.88 -0.94
C LEU A 10 -6.14 -2.35 0.16
N ASP A 11 -5.87 -1.88 1.37
CA ASP A 11 -6.58 -2.28 2.58
C ASP A 11 -7.25 -1.04 3.22
N PRO A 12 -8.55 -0.83 2.95
CA PRO A 12 -9.31 0.26 3.54
C PRO A 12 -9.75 -0.10 4.96
N MET A 13 -9.36 0.74 5.94
CA MET A 13 -9.58 0.52 7.37
C MET A 13 -10.28 1.73 8.00
N VAL A 14 -10.87 1.56 9.19
CA VAL A 14 -11.42 2.70 9.96
C VAL A 14 -10.36 3.78 10.20
N LYS A 15 -9.11 3.37 10.46
CA LYS A 15 -7.97 4.26 10.67
C LYS A 15 -7.37 4.86 9.39
N GLY A 16 -7.97 4.62 8.23
CA GLY A 16 -7.51 5.12 6.94
C GLY A 16 -7.17 4.02 5.94
N LEU A 17 -6.45 4.37 4.87
CA LEU A 17 -6.11 3.48 3.77
C LEU A 17 -4.66 3.02 3.87
N ALA A 18 -4.43 1.71 3.96
CA ALA A 18 -3.09 1.13 3.86
C ALA A 18 -2.81 0.66 2.42
N LEU A 19 -1.65 1.05 1.89
CA LEU A 19 -1.06 0.50 0.68
C LEU A 19 0.16 -0.33 1.05
N ARG A 20 0.17 -1.60 0.65
CA ARG A 20 1.23 -2.54 1.01
C ARG A 20 1.81 -3.20 -0.22
N SER A 21 3.08 -3.60 -0.15
CA SER A 21 3.73 -4.40 -1.18
C SER A 21 4.80 -5.26 -0.53
N VAL A 22 5.01 -6.44 -1.10
CA VAL A 22 6.06 -7.39 -0.71
C VAL A 22 6.80 -7.82 -1.97
N ASN A 23 8.11 -8.03 -1.88
CA ASN A 23 8.86 -8.61 -2.98
C ASN A 23 8.54 -10.11 -3.16
N SER A 24 8.93 -10.68 -4.30
CA SER A 24 8.68 -12.11 -4.61
C SER A 24 9.31 -13.07 -3.59
N ALA A 25 10.45 -12.71 -3.01
CA ALA A 25 11.14 -13.51 -1.99
C ALA A 25 10.56 -13.34 -0.57
N GLN A 26 9.53 -12.51 -0.39
CA GLN A 26 8.95 -12.18 0.93
C GLN A 26 9.96 -11.63 1.95
N SER A 27 11.07 -11.09 1.46
CA SER A 27 12.18 -10.54 2.24
C SER A 27 12.25 -9.01 2.25
N ALA A 28 11.30 -8.34 1.59
CA ALA A 28 11.16 -6.89 1.67
C ALA A 28 9.69 -6.53 1.68
N TYR A 29 9.29 -5.71 2.66
CA TYR A 29 7.92 -5.24 2.82
C TYR A 29 7.90 -3.72 2.87
N GLY A 30 6.94 -3.11 2.19
CA GLY A 30 6.67 -1.69 2.28
C GLY A 30 5.20 -1.44 2.58
N CYS A 31 4.93 -0.46 3.45
CA CYS A 31 3.59 -0.05 3.82
C CYS A 31 3.52 1.47 3.93
N PHE A 32 2.48 2.06 3.35
CA PHE A 32 2.08 3.45 3.59
C PHE A 32 0.66 3.45 4.16
N LEU A 33 0.47 4.15 5.27
CA LEU A 33 -0.84 4.38 5.86
C LEU A 33 -1.22 5.85 5.66
N PHE A 34 -2.29 6.07 4.90
CA PHE A 34 -2.91 7.38 4.74
C PHE A 34 -4.08 7.48 5.72
N LEU A 35 -3.99 8.39 6.69
CA LEU A 35 -5.07 8.63 7.64
C LEU A 35 -6.31 9.22 6.92
N PRO A 36 -7.54 9.09 7.47
CA PRO A 36 -8.74 9.62 6.82
C PRO A 36 -8.64 11.11 6.51
N VAL A 37 -7.98 11.87 7.39
CA VAL A 37 -7.74 13.32 7.24
C VAL A 37 -6.80 13.69 6.08
N PHE A 38 -6.07 12.72 5.51
CA PHE A 38 -5.30 12.92 4.29
C PHE A 38 -6.21 13.13 3.07
N PHE A 39 -7.44 12.58 3.11
CA PHE A 39 -8.37 12.62 1.99
C PHE A 39 -9.38 13.75 2.18
N GLN A 40 -9.73 14.41 1.07
CA GLN A 40 -10.88 15.32 1.06
C GLN A 40 -12.18 14.58 1.41
N GLN A 41 -12.30 13.33 0.94
CA GLN A 41 -13.39 12.43 1.27
C GLN A 41 -12.85 11.01 1.42
N TYR A 42 -13.17 10.38 2.54
CA TYR A 42 -12.88 8.98 2.80
C TYR A 42 -14.14 8.30 3.30
N SER A 43 -14.65 7.35 2.53
CA SER A 43 -15.81 6.56 2.89
C SER A 43 -15.48 5.09 2.74
N LEU A 44 -15.57 4.36 3.84
CA LEU A 44 -15.65 2.91 3.79
C LEU A 44 -17.11 2.57 3.48
N GLY A 45 -17.37 1.81 2.41
CA GLY A 45 -18.72 1.30 2.14
C GLY A 45 -19.27 0.51 3.33
N SER A 46 -20.54 0.10 3.27
CA SER A 46 -21.19 -0.77 4.27
C SER A 46 -20.66 -2.22 4.25
N PHE A 47 -19.34 -2.38 4.14
CA PHE A 47 -18.65 -3.63 4.39
C PHE A 47 -18.69 -3.85 5.90
N SER A 48 -19.41 -4.88 6.34
CA SER A 48 -19.28 -5.35 7.72
C SER A 48 -17.79 -5.61 8.00
N GLU A 49 -17.33 -5.33 9.21
CA GLU A 49 -15.95 -5.59 9.66
C GLU A 49 -15.48 -7.02 9.32
N GLN A 50 -16.42 -7.96 9.21
CA GLN A 50 -16.22 -9.38 8.90
C GLN A 50 -16.04 -9.68 7.40
N ASN A 51 -16.38 -8.76 6.50
CA ASN A 51 -16.25 -8.89 5.03
C ASN A 51 -15.24 -7.90 4.45
N ARG A 52 -14.36 -7.32 5.26
CA ARG A 52 -13.26 -6.50 4.75
C ARG A 52 -12.25 -7.42 4.09
N LYS A 53 -12.17 -7.32 2.77
CA LYS A 53 -11.24 -8.09 1.97
C LYS A 53 -10.12 -7.15 1.56
N GLU A 54 -8.89 -7.57 1.80
CA GLU A 54 -7.74 -6.87 1.24
C GLU A 54 -7.71 -7.13 -0.25
N ILE A 55 -7.61 -6.03 -0.99
CA ILE A 55 -7.74 -6.08 -2.44
C ILE A 55 -6.35 -6.05 -3.03
N LYS A 56 -6.00 -7.10 -3.74
CA LYS A 56 -4.71 -7.24 -4.39
C LYS A 56 -4.84 -6.93 -5.87
N PHE A 57 -4.04 -5.99 -6.37
CA PHE A 57 -3.96 -5.70 -7.79
C PHE A 57 -2.51 -5.39 -8.22
N ILE A 58 -2.26 -5.51 -9.52
CA ILE A 58 -0.94 -5.26 -10.10
C ILE A 58 -0.72 -3.75 -10.23
N VAL A 59 0.43 -3.28 -9.76
CA VAL A 59 0.81 -1.88 -9.95
C VAL A 59 1.27 -1.69 -11.39
N LEU A 60 0.32 -1.35 -12.25
CA LEU A 60 0.66 -0.80 -13.55
C LEU A 60 1.32 0.58 -13.36
N PRO A 61 2.05 1.09 -14.37
CA PRO A 61 2.62 2.44 -14.36
C PRO A 61 1.58 3.57 -14.42
N LEU A 62 0.56 3.51 -13.58
CA LEU A 62 -0.62 4.38 -13.52
C LEU A 62 -0.24 5.82 -13.16
N PHE A 63 0.80 5.97 -12.35
CA PHE A 63 1.28 7.25 -11.85
C PHE A 63 2.41 7.87 -12.68
N ARG A 64 2.60 7.48 -13.96
CA ARG A 64 3.69 8.04 -14.78
C ARG A 64 3.53 9.53 -15.14
N CYS A 65 2.33 10.11 -14.99
CA CYS A 65 2.06 11.52 -15.28
C CYS A 65 1.56 12.29 -14.05
N LEU A 66 2.41 12.45 -13.02
CA LEU A 66 2.05 13.17 -11.78
C LEU A 66 1.88 14.68 -11.97
N SER A 67 2.56 15.28 -12.94
CA SER A 67 2.65 16.75 -13.08
C SER A 67 1.37 17.44 -13.54
N SER A 68 0.39 16.70 -14.05
CA SER A 68 -0.86 17.24 -14.58
C SER A 68 -2.09 16.97 -13.70
N ILE A 69 -1.94 16.20 -12.62
CA ILE A 69 -3.06 15.71 -11.81
C ILE A 69 -3.40 16.74 -10.73
N GLU A 70 -4.68 17.11 -10.65
CA GLU A 70 -5.22 18.02 -9.63
C GLU A 70 -5.96 17.24 -8.55
N GLN A 71 -6.71 16.21 -8.93
CA GLN A 71 -7.43 15.34 -8.02
C GLN A 71 -7.35 13.88 -8.46
N CYS A 72 -7.33 12.97 -7.49
CA CYS A 72 -7.40 11.54 -7.69
C CYS A 72 -8.60 10.99 -6.91
N HIS A 73 -9.40 10.15 -7.57
CA HIS A 73 -10.48 9.41 -6.95
C HIS A 73 -10.22 7.92 -7.11
N ILE A 74 -10.34 7.18 -6.00
CA ILE A 74 -10.15 5.73 -5.96
C ILE A 74 -11.44 5.13 -5.43
N SER A 75 -12.05 4.25 -6.21
CA SER A 75 -13.22 3.50 -5.81
C SER A 75 -13.05 2.02 -6.09
N VAL A 76 -13.76 1.20 -5.33
CA VAL A 76 -13.76 -0.25 -5.48
C VAL A 76 -15.17 -0.66 -5.86
N ASN A 77 -15.28 -1.41 -6.94
CA ASN A 77 -16.51 -2.03 -7.38
C ASN A 77 -16.41 -3.56 -7.19
N THR A 78 -17.33 -4.15 -6.44
CA THR A 78 -17.40 -5.60 -6.16
C THR A 78 -18.12 -6.40 -7.25
N SER A 79 -18.54 -5.75 -8.34
CA SER A 79 -19.09 -6.41 -9.52
C SER A 79 -18.81 -5.53 -10.73
N PRO A 80 -17.71 -5.75 -11.49
CA PRO A 80 -17.01 -7.02 -11.71
C PRO A 80 -15.61 -7.11 -11.06
N ASP A 81 -15.48 -6.83 -9.75
CA ASP A 81 -14.20 -6.85 -9.01
C ASP A 81 -13.11 -5.96 -9.63
N GLN A 82 -13.40 -4.66 -9.69
CA GLN A 82 -12.49 -3.65 -10.23
C GLN A 82 -12.19 -2.54 -9.23
N VAL A 83 -10.92 -2.15 -9.17
CA VAL A 83 -10.49 -0.88 -8.60
C VAL A 83 -10.49 0.14 -9.73
N ILE A 84 -11.26 1.21 -9.56
CA ILE A 84 -11.34 2.30 -10.50
C ILE A 84 -10.52 3.46 -9.94
N ILE A 85 -9.52 3.89 -10.70
CA ILE A 85 -8.70 5.06 -10.39
C ILE A 85 -8.97 6.13 -11.44
N GLN A 86 -9.46 7.28 -11.00
CA GLN A 86 -9.73 8.42 -11.85
C GLN A 86 -8.80 9.58 -11.50
N PHE A 87 -8.08 10.06 -12.50
CA PHE A 87 -7.28 11.27 -12.40
C PHE A 87 -8.00 12.43 -13.10
N PHE A 88 -8.30 13.47 -12.35
CA PHE A 88 -8.76 14.74 -12.87
C PHE A 88 -7.53 15.61 -13.10
N CYS A 89 -7.21 15.85 -14.37
CA CYS A 89 -6.05 16.61 -14.80
C CYS A 89 -6.46 18.01 -15.26
N ARG A 90 -5.47 18.90 -15.38
CA ARG A 90 -5.64 20.23 -15.98
C ARG A 90 -6.39 20.19 -17.33
N HIS A 91 -7.10 21.27 -17.61
CA HIS A 91 -7.93 21.43 -18.82
C HIS A 91 -9.06 20.40 -18.90
N ASP A 92 -9.64 20.05 -17.75
CA ASP A 92 -10.78 19.16 -17.61
C ASP A 92 -10.56 17.74 -18.20
N ILE A 93 -9.30 17.31 -18.32
CA ILE A 93 -8.96 15.99 -18.83
C ILE A 93 -9.15 14.96 -17.72
N THR A 94 -10.05 14.01 -17.93
CA THR A 94 -10.25 12.88 -17.01
C THR A 94 -9.60 11.61 -17.57
N LYS A 95 -8.72 10.97 -16.79
CA LYS A 95 -8.14 9.66 -17.11
C LYS A 95 -8.68 8.61 -16.16
N THR A 96 -9.35 7.59 -16.69
CA THR A 96 -9.93 6.51 -15.90
C THR A 96 -9.17 5.20 -16.15
N HIS A 97 -8.78 4.54 -15.08
CA HIS A 97 -8.11 3.25 -15.10
C HIS A 97 -8.93 2.23 -14.32
N ASN A 98 -9.36 1.18 -15.01
CA ASN A 98 -10.09 0.06 -14.43
C ASN A 98 -9.13 -1.09 -14.25
N LEU A 99 -8.85 -1.47 -13.00
CA LEU A 99 -7.92 -2.52 -12.65
C LEU A 99 -8.71 -3.69 -12.09
N GLY A 100 -8.61 -4.85 -12.73
CA GLY A 100 -9.09 -6.08 -12.10
C GLY A 100 -8.31 -6.35 -10.82
N PHE A 101 -9.01 -6.82 -9.79
CA PHE A 101 -8.37 -7.22 -8.55
C PHE A 101 -8.72 -8.66 -8.17
N GLN A 102 -7.88 -9.23 -7.30
CA GLN A 102 -8.16 -10.49 -6.65
C GLN A 102 -8.30 -10.26 -5.15
N GLU A 103 -9.31 -10.85 -4.55
CA GLU A 103 -9.44 -10.90 -3.10
C GLU A 103 -8.28 -11.71 -2.52
N SER A 104 -7.58 -11.14 -1.54
CA SER A 104 -6.41 -11.75 -0.92
C SER A 104 -6.56 -11.76 0.60
N GLY A 105 -5.94 -12.75 1.25
CA GLY A 105 -5.81 -12.76 2.69
C GLY A 105 -4.99 -11.57 3.19
N ALA A 106 -5.13 -11.27 4.48
CA ALA A 106 -4.49 -10.08 5.06
C ALA A 106 -2.96 -10.14 4.96
N LEU A 107 -2.35 -9.18 4.27
CA LEU A 107 -0.89 -9.04 4.21
C LEU A 107 -0.43 -8.16 5.38
N GLN A 108 0.04 -8.79 6.46
CA GLN A 108 0.63 -8.10 7.60
C GLN A 108 2.08 -8.54 7.81
N ALA A 109 2.99 -7.57 7.87
CA ALA A 109 4.31 -7.78 8.43
C ALA A 109 4.29 -7.39 9.91
N VAL A 110 4.74 -8.30 10.77
CA VAL A 110 4.90 -8.03 12.20
C VAL A 110 6.35 -7.59 12.41
N PHE A 111 6.56 -6.30 12.71
CA PHE A 111 7.88 -5.73 12.98
C PHE A 111 7.81 -4.74 14.14
N ASP A 112 8.49 -5.07 15.23
CA ASP A 112 8.52 -4.27 16.44
C ASP A 112 9.75 -3.36 16.45
N ALA A 113 9.66 -2.25 15.73
CA ALA A 113 10.75 -1.26 15.60
C ALA A 113 11.27 -0.75 16.97
N HIS A 114 10.40 -0.73 17.98
CA HIS A 114 10.71 -0.30 19.34
C HIS A 114 11.59 -1.29 20.11
N LEU A 115 11.70 -2.53 19.64
CA LEU A 115 12.63 -3.53 20.17
C LEU A 115 14.01 -3.46 19.49
N CYS A 116 14.19 -2.59 18.48
CA CYS A 116 15.49 -2.44 17.83
C CYS A 116 16.49 -1.75 18.78
N PRO A 117 17.63 -2.38 19.09
CA PRO A 117 18.62 -1.81 20.02
C PRO A 117 19.34 -0.59 19.43
N ASN A 118 19.34 -0.45 18.11
CA ASN A 118 20.00 0.64 17.38
C ASN A 118 18.97 1.38 16.53
N VAL A 119 18.83 2.68 16.75
CA VAL A 119 17.94 3.57 15.99
C VAL A 119 18.74 4.74 15.47
N LEU A 120 18.72 4.95 14.16
CA LEU A 120 19.30 6.12 13.50
C LEU A 120 18.17 6.94 12.90
N THR A 121 18.15 8.25 13.18
CA THR A 121 17.15 9.16 12.66
C THR A 121 17.84 10.36 12.02
N ALA A 122 17.58 10.59 10.74
CA ALA A 122 18.11 11.72 10.00
C ALA A 122 17.06 12.24 9.01
N PRO A 123 17.12 13.52 8.62
CA PRO A 123 16.26 14.04 7.55
C PRO A 123 16.44 13.24 6.26
N ALA A 124 15.34 12.92 5.56
CA ALA A 124 15.36 12.06 4.37
C ALA A 124 16.37 12.51 3.29
N ARG A 125 16.60 13.83 3.14
CA ARG A 125 17.57 14.40 2.21
C ARG A 125 19.03 13.99 2.47
N PHE A 126 19.35 13.56 3.69
CA PHE A 126 20.69 13.13 4.10
C PHE A 126 20.82 11.60 4.14
N ALA A 127 19.71 10.86 4.06
CA ALA A 127 19.68 9.41 4.03
C ALA A 127 19.63 8.92 2.57
N LEU A 128 20.77 9.00 1.86
CA LEU A 128 20.81 8.54 0.46
C LEU A 128 20.88 7.01 0.32
N VAL A 129 21.19 6.28 1.38
CA VAL A 129 21.19 4.81 1.41
C VAL A 129 20.79 4.40 2.83
N ILE A 130 20.08 3.27 2.95
CA ILE A 130 19.53 2.67 4.18
C ILE A 130 18.12 3.15 4.54
N THR A 131 17.14 2.63 3.80
CA THR A 131 16.10 1.79 4.40
C THR A 131 15.64 0.80 3.33
N VAL A 132 16.48 -0.19 3.05
CA VAL A 132 15.95 -1.52 2.81
C VAL A 132 15.85 -2.10 4.22
N VAL A 133 14.63 -2.30 4.74
CA VAL A 133 14.48 -3.34 5.75
C VAL A 133 14.72 -4.62 4.97
N ASP A 134 15.99 -4.99 4.86
CA ASP A 134 16.37 -6.28 4.33
C ASP A 134 15.94 -7.27 5.40
N ILE A 135 14.75 -7.82 5.24
CA ILE A 135 14.19 -8.80 6.17
C ILE A 135 15.18 -9.98 6.24
N THR A 136 15.98 -10.25 5.20
CA THR A 136 16.98 -11.32 5.17
C THR A 136 18.11 -11.14 6.18
N THR A 137 18.62 -9.92 6.42
CA THR A 137 19.66 -9.68 7.45
C THR A 137 19.07 -9.55 8.86
N PHE A 138 17.80 -9.17 9.00
CA PHE A 138 17.09 -9.14 10.29
C PHE A 138 16.56 -10.53 10.71
N LEU A 139 16.30 -11.42 9.75
CA LEU A 139 15.83 -12.80 9.95
C LEU A 139 16.83 -13.68 10.70
N GLN A 140 18.12 -13.36 10.68
CA GLN A 140 19.12 -14.18 11.37
C GLN A 140 19.19 -13.92 12.88
N HIS A 141 18.73 -12.77 13.39
CA HIS A 141 19.03 -12.43 14.78
C HIS A 141 17.88 -12.05 15.70
N ASN A 142 16.75 -11.46 15.29
CA ASN A 142 15.64 -11.23 16.25
C ASN A 142 14.31 -10.87 15.57
N CYS A 143 13.23 -11.47 16.08
CA CYS A 143 11.85 -11.01 16.00
C CYS A 143 11.21 -10.81 14.61
N ILE A 144 10.80 -11.89 13.94
CA ILE A 144 9.51 -11.94 13.23
C ILE A 144 8.90 -13.35 13.42
N ARG A 145 7.71 -13.42 14.03
CA ARG A 145 6.84 -14.61 13.95
C ARG A 145 6.07 -14.54 12.64
N LYS A 146 6.42 -15.43 11.70
CA LYS A 146 5.61 -16.00 10.60
C LYS A 146 4.76 -14.99 9.79
N LEU A 147 5.11 -14.75 8.51
CA LEU A 147 4.11 -14.39 7.51
C LEU A 147 3.15 -15.58 7.40
N SER A 148 1.99 -15.51 8.05
CA SER A 148 0.92 -16.48 7.86
C SER A 148 -0.10 -15.89 6.90
N THR A 149 -0.21 -16.48 5.72
CA THR A 149 -1.45 -16.47 4.95
C THR A 149 -2.49 -17.20 5.82
N LEU A 150 -3.51 -16.49 6.30
CA LEU A 150 -4.72 -17.12 6.85
C LEU A 150 -5.55 -17.69 5.71
#